data_AF-A0A7S3SM61-F1
#
_entry.id   AF-A0A7S3SM61-F1
#
_cell.length_a   1.000
_cell.length_b   1.000
_cell.length_c   1.000
_cell.angle_alpha   90.00
_cell.angle_beta   90.00
_cell.angle_gamma   90.00
#
_symmetry.space_group_name_H-M   'P 1'
#
loop_
_entity.id
_entity.type
_entity.pdbx_description
1 polymer ?
#
loop_
_entity_poly.entity_id
_entity_poly.type
_entity_poly.pdbx_seq_one_letter_code
_entity_poly.pdbx_strand_id
1 'polypeptide(L)'
;SDLFTAIDHEEAEWEDADSDEDHQAMPPFGGSDAEYADVSNFYRHWLDFCSRKAFGHADKWNPKEAQNRQVRRAMEQENKKARQAAKKEFNAEVRQLVKFVQKRDPRVAAQKQQMKDNA
;
A
#
# COMPACT_ATOMS: atom_id res chain seq x y z
N SER A 1 10.15 -12.55 8.88
CA SER A 1 9.59 -11.27 8.41
C SER A 1 8.09 -11.36 8.53
N ASP A 2 7.44 -10.36 9.14
CA ASP A 2 5.97 -10.27 9.09
C ASP A 2 5.54 -9.77 7.69
N LEU A 3 4.27 -9.99 7.34
CA LEU A 3 3.75 -9.66 6.01
C LEU A 3 3.87 -8.17 5.67
N PHE A 4 3.73 -7.29 6.65
CA PHE A 4 3.77 -5.84 6.43
C PHE A 4 5.20 -5.35 6.17
N THR A 5 6.18 -5.95 6.85
CA THR A 5 7.61 -5.72 6.59
C THR A 5 7.99 -6.17 5.18
N ALA A 6 7.44 -7.29 4.71
CA ALA A 6 7.67 -7.74 3.34
C ALA A 6 7.08 -6.77 2.30
N ILE A 7 5.86 -6.27 2.52
CA ILE A 7 5.25 -5.26 1.65
C ILE A 7 6.09 -3.98 1.66
N ASP A 8 6.54 -3.51 2.82
CA ASP A 8 7.36 -2.29 2.91
C ASP A 8 8.68 -2.42 2.11
N HIS A 9 9.39 -3.54 2.28
CA HIS A 9 10.61 -3.80 1.51
C HIS A 9 10.35 -3.83 -0.01
N GLU A 10 9.28 -4.51 -0.45
CA GLU A 10 8.89 -4.50 -1.85
C GLU A 10 8.50 -3.10 -2.34
N GLU A 11 7.99 -2.23 -1.49
CA GLU A 11 7.64 -0.85 -1.85
C GLU A 11 8.87 0.07 -1.87
N ALA A 12 9.88 -0.20 -1.04
CA ALA A 12 11.16 0.50 -1.02
C ALA A 12 11.94 0.33 -2.33
N GLU A 13 11.85 -0.83 -2.98
CA GLU A 13 12.47 -1.09 -4.28
C GLU A 13 11.94 -0.18 -5.41
N TRP A 14 10.77 0.43 -5.21
CA TRP A 14 10.13 1.33 -6.18
C TRP A 14 10.24 2.80 -5.77
N GLU A 15 11.00 3.11 -4.72
CA GLU A 15 11.39 4.48 -4.44
C GLU A 15 12.40 4.97 -5.49
N ASP A 16 12.31 6.26 -5.82
CA ASP A 16 13.21 6.86 -6.79
C ASP A 16 14.64 6.79 -6.22
N ALA A 17 15.50 5.99 -6.84
CA ALA A 17 16.89 5.84 -6.44
C ALA A 17 17.70 7.15 -6.54
N ASP A 18 17.19 8.12 -7.31
CA ASP A 18 17.73 9.46 -7.44
C ASP A 18 17.16 10.45 -6.41
N SER A 19 16.25 10.01 -5.52
CA SER A 19 15.77 10.85 -4.43
C SER A 19 16.83 10.94 -3.33
N ASP A 20 17.11 12.16 -2.88
CA ASP A 20 18.02 12.42 -1.75
C ASP A 20 17.39 12.06 -0.39
N GLU A 21 16.17 11.51 -0.37
CA GLU A 21 15.45 11.12 0.84
C GLU A 21 15.73 9.64 1.17
N ASP A 22 16.23 9.39 2.38
CA ASP A 22 16.35 8.01 2.89
C ASP A 22 14.98 7.33 2.98
N HIS A 23 14.91 6.05 2.59
CA HIS A 23 13.68 5.25 2.69
C HIS A 23 13.10 5.33 4.11
N GLN A 24 11.93 5.96 4.23
CA GLN A 24 11.22 6.03 5.49
C GLN A 24 10.39 4.77 5.68
N ALA A 25 10.93 3.83 6.45
CA ALA A 25 10.29 2.56 6.79
C ALA A 25 8.85 2.79 7.30
N MET A 26 7.93 1.98 6.78
CA MET A 26 6.54 2.02 7.22
C MET A 26 6.42 1.53 8.68
N PRO A 27 5.43 2.02 9.46
CA PRO A 27 5.26 1.56 10.83
C PRO A 27 5.09 0.03 10.86
N PRO A 28 5.86 -0.68 11.72
CA PRO A 28 5.78 -2.14 11.82
C PRO A 28 4.52 -2.58 12.57
N PHE A 29 4.10 -3.83 12.40
CA PHE A 29 2.93 -4.38 13.10
C PHE A 29 3.13 -4.46 14.63
N GLY A 30 4.38 -4.62 15.07
CA GLY A 30 4.78 -4.68 16.47
C GLY A 30 4.41 -5.99 17.19
N GLY A 31 4.77 -6.07 18.46
CA GLY A 31 4.52 -7.21 19.35
C GLY A 31 3.24 -7.10 20.16
N SER A 32 2.97 -8.11 20.99
CA SER A 32 1.82 -8.12 21.92
C SER A 32 1.93 -7.08 23.04
N ASP A 33 3.14 -6.63 23.32
CA ASP A 33 3.53 -5.64 24.33
C ASP A 33 3.64 -4.21 23.78
N ALA A 34 3.40 -4.01 22.48
CA ALA A 34 3.46 -2.69 21.86
C ALA A 34 2.46 -1.71 22.49
N GLU A 35 2.89 -0.46 22.70
CA GLU A 35 2.00 0.58 23.18
C GLU A 35 0.87 0.85 22.18
N TYR A 36 -0.32 1.20 22.69
CA TYR A 36 -1.46 1.45 21.81
C TYR A 36 -1.20 2.61 20.82
N ALA A 37 -0.34 3.56 21.18
CA ALA A 37 0.08 4.63 20.27
C ALA A 37 0.74 4.07 19.00
N ASP A 38 1.63 3.09 19.14
CA ASP A 38 2.31 2.44 18.02
C ASP A 38 1.34 1.58 17.20
N VAL A 39 0.47 0.83 17.88
CA VAL A 39 -0.60 0.04 17.24
C VAL A 39 -1.53 0.95 16.43
N SER A 40 -1.90 2.11 16.99
CA SER A 40 -2.72 3.10 16.31
C SER A 40 -2.00 3.73 15.12
N ASN A 41 -0.70 4.03 15.25
CA ASN A 41 0.09 4.57 14.15
C ASN A 41 0.22 3.58 12.99
N PHE A 42 0.44 2.29 13.30
CA PHE A 42 0.40 1.20 12.34
C PHE A 42 -0.90 1.20 11.54
N TYR A 43 -2.05 1.08 12.22
CA TYR A 43 -3.32 0.99 11.50
C TYR A 43 -3.65 2.26 10.72
N ARG A 44 -3.32 3.44 11.24
CA ARG A 44 -3.53 4.70 10.52
C ARG A 44 -2.74 4.72 9.21
N HIS A 45 -1.46 4.39 9.25
CA HIS A 45 -0.63 4.35 8.05
C HIS A 45 -1.15 3.32 7.04
N TRP A 46 -1.38 2.09 7.47
CA TRP A 46 -1.71 0.98 6.59
C TRP A 46 -3.16 1.01 6.04
N LEU A 47 -4.09 1.67 6.73
CA LEU A 47 -5.44 1.92 6.19
C LEU A 47 -5.43 2.95 5.06
N ASP A 48 -4.45 3.86 5.05
CA ASP A 48 -4.24 4.87 4.01
C ASP A 48 -3.22 4.43 2.94
N PHE A 49 -2.68 3.21 3.05
CA PHE A 49 -1.64 2.66 2.19
C PHE A 49 -1.87 2.92 0.69
N CYS A 50 -0.83 3.36 -0.01
CA CYS A 50 -0.81 3.54 -1.45
C CYS A 50 0.53 3.07 -2.00
N SER A 51 0.51 2.04 -2.85
CA SER A 51 1.73 1.49 -3.45
C SER A 51 2.48 2.53 -4.29
N ARG A 52 3.81 2.49 -4.27
CA ARG A 52 4.75 3.22 -5.13
C ARG A 52 4.99 2.50 -6.45
N LYS A 53 4.71 1.20 -6.53
CA LYS A 53 4.89 0.37 -7.73
C LYS A 53 4.31 1.02 -8.98
N ALA A 54 4.99 0.84 -10.11
CA ALA A 54 4.58 1.42 -11.38
C ALA A 54 3.45 0.63 -12.07
N PHE A 55 3.23 -0.63 -11.71
CA PHE A 55 2.25 -1.55 -12.33
C PHE A 55 2.45 -1.78 -13.84
N GLY A 56 3.68 -1.69 -14.34
CA GLY A 56 3.99 -1.86 -15.77
C GLY A 56 3.57 -3.21 -16.37
N HIS A 57 3.43 -4.26 -15.55
CA HIS A 57 2.90 -5.55 -15.98
C HIS A 57 1.45 -5.50 -16.48
N ALA A 58 0.70 -4.44 -16.14
CA ALA A 58 -0.67 -4.25 -16.58
C ALA A 58 -0.77 -3.61 -17.98
N ASP A 59 0.35 -3.21 -18.60
CA ASP A 59 0.37 -2.63 -19.94
C ASP A 59 -0.09 -3.67 -20.97
N LYS A 60 -1.06 -3.30 -21.80
CA LYS A 60 -1.63 -4.18 -22.84
C LYS A 60 -0.98 -3.98 -24.20
N TRP A 61 -0.44 -2.79 -24.43
CA TRP A 61 0.08 -2.36 -25.72
C TRP A 61 1.55 -1.97 -25.60
N ASN A 62 2.31 -2.21 -26.66
CA ASN A 62 3.65 -1.66 -26.81
C ASN A 62 3.60 -0.36 -27.65
N PRO A 63 3.78 0.83 -27.05
CA PRO A 63 3.67 2.09 -27.79
C PRO A 63 4.70 2.25 -28.92
N LYS A 64 5.78 1.46 -28.93
CA LYS A 64 6.79 1.45 -29.99
C LYS A 64 6.28 0.87 -31.31
N GLU A 65 5.22 0.06 -31.27
CA GLU A 65 4.60 -0.56 -32.45
C GLU A 65 3.51 0.35 -33.08
N ALA A 66 3.30 1.55 -32.54
CA ALA A 66 2.29 2.47 -33.02
C ALA A 66 2.60 2.98 -34.42
N GLN A 67 1.61 2.89 -35.32
CA GLN A 67 1.73 3.33 -36.72
C GLN A 67 1.86 4.85 -36.86
N ASN A 68 1.33 5.61 -35.91
CA ASN A 68 1.43 7.07 -35.88
C ASN A 68 1.27 7.62 -34.46
N ARG A 69 1.45 8.94 -34.31
CA ARG A 69 1.38 9.63 -33.02
C ARG A 69 0.01 9.52 -32.33
N GLN A 70 -1.09 9.46 -33.08
CA GLN A 70 -2.43 9.34 -32.50
C GLN A 70 -2.64 7.95 -31.90
N VAL A 71 -2.24 6.91 -32.64
CA VAL A 71 -2.27 5.52 -32.16
C VAL A 71 -1.40 5.35 -30.92
N ARG A 72 -0.18 5.91 -30.93
CA ARG A 72 0.73 5.86 -29.76
C ARG A 72 0.09 6.45 -28.51
N ARG A 73 -0.55 7.61 -28.65
CA ARG A 73 -1.26 8.28 -27.53
C ARG A 73 -2.43 7.46 -27.02
N ALA A 74 -3.20 6.83 -27.92
CA ALA A 74 -4.30 5.96 -27.52
C ALA A 74 -3.80 4.73 -26.73
N MET A 75 -2.72 4.10 -27.21
CA MET A 75 -2.05 2.98 -26.51
C MET A 75 -1.56 3.40 -25.12
N GLU A 76 -0.84 4.52 -25.02
CA GLU A 76 -0.35 5.07 -23.75
C GLU A 76 -1.49 5.39 -22.77
N GLN A 77 -2.60 5.93 -23.27
CA GLN A 77 -3.77 6.25 -22.46
C GLN A 77 -4.46 4.97 -21.93
N GLU A 78 -4.57 3.93 -22.75
CA GLU A 78 -5.12 2.66 -22.29
C GLU A 78 -4.19 1.96 -21.29
N ASN A 79 -2.89 1.94 -21.53
CA ASN A 79 -1.92 1.42 -20.58
C ASN A 79 -2.00 2.18 -19.25
N LYS A 80 -2.02 3.52 -19.27
CA LYS A 80 -2.21 4.33 -18.06
C LYS A 80 -3.47 3.95 -17.29
N LYS A 81 -4.59 3.73 -17.99
CA LYS A 81 -5.86 3.30 -17.38
C LYS A 81 -5.73 1.90 -16.76
N ALA A 82 -5.07 0.97 -17.45
CA ALA A 82 -4.84 -0.39 -16.95
C ALA A 82 -3.97 -0.39 -15.68
N ARG A 83 -2.85 0.35 -15.70
CA ARG A 83 -1.97 0.52 -14.52
C ARG A 83 -2.71 1.14 -13.33
N GLN A 84 -3.53 2.18 -13.58
CA GLN A 84 -4.35 2.79 -12.52
C GLN A 84 -5.38 1.82 -11.94
N ALA A 85 -5.98 0.97 -12.76
CA ALA A 85 -6.91 -0.05 -12.29
C ALA A 85 -6.20 -1.11 -11.43
N ALA A 86 -5.07 -1.64 -11.90
CA ALA A 86 -4.26 -2.61 -11.15
C ALA A 86 -3.77 -2.03 -9.81
N LYS A 87 -3.29 -0.79 -9.80
CA LYS A 87 -2.90 -0.08 -8.57
C LYS A 87 -4.06 0.08 -7.59
N LYS A 88 -5.24 0.44 -8.10
CA LYS A 88 -6.44 0.60 -7.28
C LYS A 88 -6.86 -0.71 -6.63
N GLU A 89 -6.82 -1.81 -7.40
CA GLU A 89 -7.14 -3.16 -6.91
C GLU A 89 -6.16 -3.60 -5.81
N PHE A 90 -4.86 -3.53 -6.08
CA PHE A 90 -3.82 -3.87 -5.11
C PHE A 90 -3.95 -3.07 -3.80
N ASN A 91 -4.12 -1.74 -3.90
CA ASN A 91 -4.31 -0.90 -2.72
C ASN A 91 -5.60 -1.28 -1.95
N ALA A 92 -6.67 -1.66 -2.66
CA ALA A 92 -7.90 -2.09 -2.02
C ALA A 92 -7.71 -3.41 -1.27
N GLU A 93 -6.99 -4.37 -1.86
CA GLU A 93 -6.66 -5.65 -1.22
C GLU A 93 -5.82 -5.46 0.05
N VAL A 94 -4.75 -4.66 -0.01
CA VAL A 94 -3.93 -4.35 1.17
C VAL A 94 -4.78 -3.73 2.27
N ARG A 95 -5.61 -2.73 1.95
CA ARG A 95 -6.47 -2.07 2.94
C ARG A 95 -7.55 -3.00 3.50
N GLN A 96 -8.07 -3.94 2.69
CA GLN A 96 -9.01 -4.96 3.16
C GLN A 96 -8.35 -5.94 4.13
N LEU A 97 -7.12 -6.38 3.81
CA LEU A 97 -6.31 -7.19 4.72
C LEU A 97 -6.06 -6.45 6.05
N VAL A 98 -5.68 -5.18 6.01
CA VAL A 98 -5.45 -4.37 7.22
C VAL A 98 -6.71 -4.29 8.08
N LYS A 99 -7.88 -4.04 7.48
CA LYS A 99 -9.16 -4.06 8.20
C LYS A 99 -9.48 -5.44 8.79
N PHE A 100 -9.19 -6.50 8.05
CA PHE A 100 -9.39 -7.87 8.51
C PHE A 100 -8.55 -8.17 9.76
N VAL A 101 -7.28 -7.75 9.76
CA VAL A 101 -6.34 -7.88 10.88
C VAL A 101 -6.80 -7.01 12.05
N GLN A 102 -7.11 -5.74 11.81
CA GLN A 102 -7.58 -4.80 12.85
C GLN A 102 -8.81 -5.31 13.61
N LYS A 103 -9.73 -5.98 12.90
CA LYS A 103 -10.94 -6.56 13.52
C LYS A 103 -10.63 -7.70 14.50
N ARG A 104 -9.49 -8.38 14.34
CA ARG A 104 -9.08 -9.55 15.11
C ARG A 104 -7.96 -9.27 16.11
N ASP A 105 -7.36 -8.09 16.04
CA ASP A 105 -6.25 -7.71 16.90
C ASP A 105 -6.70 -7.56 18.37
N PRO A 106 -6.20 -8.39 19.30
CA PRO A 106 -6.55 -8.31 20.71
C PRO A 106 -6.17 -6.96 21.35
N ARG A 107 -5.09 -6.32 20.86
CA ARG A 107 -4.62 -5.02 21.38
C ARG A 107 -5.66 -3.93 21.08
N VAL A 108 -6.24 -3.96 19.88
CA VAL A 108 -7.32 -3.05 19.48
C VAL A 108 -8.61 -3.34 20.24
N ALA A 109 -8.93 -4.61 20.48
CA ALA A 109 -10.09 -4.99 21.28
C ALA A 109 -9.97 -4.52 22.73
N ALA A 110 -8.79 -4.70 23.35
CA ALA A 110 -8.51 -4.27 24.71
C ALA A 110 -8.68 -2.75 24.86
N GLN A 111 -8.13 -1.95 23.93
CA GLN A 111 -8.31 -0.50 23.97
C GLN A 111 -9.79 -0.09 23.84
N LYS A 112 -10.53 -0.72 22.91
CA LYS A 112 -11.97 -0.43 22.74
C LYS A 112 -12.76 -0.74 24.01
N GLN A 113 -12.37 -1.74 24.77
CA GLN A 113 -13.00 -2.05 26.05
C GLN A 113 -12.64 -0.99 27.10
N GLN A 114 -11.36 -0.65 27.27
CA GLN A 114 -10.92 0.40 28.18
C GLN A 114 -11.61 1.75 27.92
N MET A 115 -11.77 2.14 26.65
CA MET A 115 -12.48 3.37 26.28
C MET A 115 -13.97 3.36 26.64
N LYS A 116 -14.61 2.17 26.66
CA LYS A 116 -16.01 2.04 27.07
C LYS A 116 -16.16 2.07 28.59
N ASP A 117 -15.23 1.46 29.31
CA ASP A 117 -15.26 1.41 30.78
C ASP A 117 -14.95 2.78 31.40
N ASN A 118 -14.22 3.63 30.68
CA ASN A 118 -13.86 5.00 31.09
C ASN A 118 -14.86 6.07 30.61
N ALA A 119 -15.96 5.70 29.96
CA ALA A 119 -16.99 6.59 29.43
C ALA A 119 -18.24 6.59 30.31
#